data_AF-A0A8T1SSG1-F1
#
_entry.id   AF-A0A8T1SSG1-F1
#
_cell.length_a   1.000
_cell.length_b   1.000
_cell.length_c   1.000
_cell.angle_alpha   90.00
_cell.angle_beta   90.00
_cell.angle_gamma   90.00
#
_symmetry.space_group_name_H-M   'P 1'
#
loop_
_entity.id
_entity.type
_entity.pdbx_description
1 polymer ?
#
loop_
_entity_poly.entity_id
_entity_poly.type
_entity_poly.pdbx_seq_one_letter_code
_entity_poly.pdbx_strand_id
1 'polypeptide(L)'
;SLTQVIRKFAKQLDEWLKVALYDLPENLRNIKFELSRRFSQILRRQTSLNHLCQASRTVIHSADITFQMLEDWRNVDLNSITKQTLYTMEDSREEHRKLIVQLYQEFDHLLEEQSPIESYIEWLDSMVDRCVVKVAAKRQGSLKKVAQQFLLMWSCFGTRVIRDMTLHSAPSFGSFHLIHLMFDDYVLYLLESLHCQERANELMRAMKGEGSTAEIREEIILTEPAPPTPSPVPFSPAKSATLVEVPSAPSPVSSQSPEYASIAT
;
A
#
# COMPACT_ATOMS: atom_id res chain seq x y z
N SER A 1 -6.60 14.42 28.12
CA SER A 1 -5.58 13.40 27.77
C SER A 1 -4.54 14.01 26.83
N LEU A 2 -3.26 13.59 26.92
CA LEU A 2 -2.16 14.02 26.02
C LEU A 2 -2.55 13.94 24.54
N THR A 3 -3.28 12.89 24.16
CA THR A 3 -3.72 12.66 22.79
C THR A 3 -4.68 13.74 22.27
N GLN A 4 -5.53 14.30 23.14
CA GLN A 4 -6.42 15.43 22.79
C GLN A 4 -5.62 16.72 22.57
N VAL A 5 -4.57 16.93 23.37
CA VAL A 5 -3.67 18.08 23.25
C VAL A 5 -2.94 18.03 21.90
N ILE A 6 -2.39 16.87 21.53
CA ILE A 6 -1.72 16.65 20.24
C ILE A 6 -2.69 16.90 19.07
N ARG A 7 -3.93 16.38 19.14
CA ARG A 7 -4.96 16.63 18.11
C ARG A 7 -5.31 18.11 17.97
N LYS A 8 -5.44 18.83 19.10
CA LYS A 8 -5.72 20.27 19.11
C LYS A 8 -4.55 21.05 18.48
N PHE A 9 -3.32 20.74 18.88
CA PHE A 9 -2.11 21.31 18.29
C PHE A 9 -2.07 21.12 16.77
N ALA A 10 -2.25 19.89 16.27
CA ALA A 10 -2.23 19.58 14.84
C ALA A 10 -3.40 20.21 14.05
N LYS A 11 -4.43 20.74 14.72
CA LYS A 11 -5.52 21.51 14.10
C LYS A 11 -5.19 23.00 14.04
N GLN A 12 -4.47 23.53 15.03
CA GLN A 12 -4.19 24.96 15.15
C GLN A 12 -2.88 25.40 14.49
N LEU A 13 -1.98 24.46 14.17
CA LEU A 13 -0.65 24.76 13.64
C LEU A 13 -0.66 25.59 12.35
N ASP A 14 -1.61 25.35 11.42
CA ASP A 14 -1.72 26.10 10.16
C ASP A 14 -2.02 27.58 10.42
N GLU A 15 -2.97 27.88 11.31
CA GLU A 15 -3.34 29.26 11.69
C GLU A 15 -2.22 29.98 12.44
N TRP A 16 -1.55 29.29 13.37
CA TRP A 16 -0.41 29.87 14.09
C TRP A 16 0.74 30.23 13.14
N LEU A 17 1.00 29.40 12.13
CA LEU A 17 2.03 29.70 11.14
C LEU A 17 1.62 30.80 10.16
N LYS A 18 0.32 30.99 9.86
CA LYS A 18 -0.12 32.14 9.05
C LYS A 18 0.27 33.46 9.66
N VAL A 19 0.08 33.59 10.97
CA VAL A 19 0.48 34.78 11.71
C VAL A 19 2.00 34.88 11.81
N ALA A 20 2.67 33.78 12.19
CA ALA A 20 4.11 33.81 12.45
C ALA A 20 4.98 33.98 11.19
N LEU A 21 4.47 33.63 10.00
CA LEU A 21 5.22 33.68 8.74
C LEU A 21 4.77 34.83 7.81
N TYR A 22 3.94 35.74 8.29
CA TYR A 22 3.33 36.80 7.47
C TYR A 22 4.38 37.63 6.71
N ASP A 23 5.42 38.10 7.41
CA ASP A 23 6.46 38.98 6.84
C ASP A 23 7.54 38.25 6.03
N LEU A 24 7.45 36.93 5.88
CA LEU A 24 8.42 36.17 5.09
C LEU A 24 8.13 36.25 3.58
N PRO A 25 9.17 36.14 2.73
CA PRO A 25 8.99 35.97 1.30
C PRO A 25 8.04 34.81 0.98
N GLU A 26 7.16 35.01 0.00
CA GLU A 26 6.08 34.08 -0.34
C GLU A 26 6.57 32.65 -0.60
N ASN A 27 7.68 32.51 -1.32
CA ASN A 27 8.29 31.20 -1.60
C ASN A 27 8.65 30.45 -0.31
N LEU A 28 9.26 31.12 0.66
CA LEU A 28 9.66 30.53 1.93
C LEU A 28 8.44 30.18 2.79
N ARG A 29 7.44 31.07 2.79
CA ARG A 29 6.17 30.84 3.50
C ARG A 29 5.44 29.62 2.94
N ASN A 30 5.37 29.46 1.61
CA ASN A 30 4.72 28.32 0.96
C ASN A 30 5.40 26.99 1.30
N ILE A 31 6.75 26.94 1.27
CA ILE A 31 7.51 25.75 1.68
C ILE A 31 7.21 25.39 3.14
N LYS A 32 7.23 26.37 4.05
CA LYS A 32 6.95 26.13 5.48
C LYS A 32 5.52 25.66 5.73
N PHE A 33 4.53 26.20 5.01
CA PHE A 33 3.15 25.70 5.11
C PHE A 33 3.02 24.25 4.65
N GLU A 34 3.66 23.89 3.53
CA GLU A 34 3.65 22.51 3.04
C GLU A 34 4.25 21.55 4.08
N LEU A 35 5.39 21.90 4.67
CA LEU A 35 6.01 21.11 5.74
C LEU A 35 5.12 20.98 6.98
N SER A 36 4.48 22.08 7.38
CA SER A 36 3.55 22.08 8.52
C SER A 36 2.32 21.21 8.28
N ARG A 37 1.74 21.26 7.08
CA ARG A 37 0.60 20.42 6.70
C ARG A 37 0.98 18.95 6.73
N ARG A 38 2.13 18.59 6.17
CA ARG A 38 2.68 17.22 6.25
C ARG A 38 2.89 16.78 7.70
N PHE A 39 3.51 17.63 8.52
CA PHE A 39 3.71 17.34 9.93
C PHE A 39 2.39 17.14 10.68
N SER A 40 1.41 18.01 10.44
CA SER A 40 0.07 17.90 11.04
C SER A 40 -0.65 16.61 10.62
N GLN A 41 -0.49 16.19 9.36
CA GLN A 41 -1.01 14.93 8.85
C GLN A 41 -0.34 13.73 9.55
N ILE A 42 0.99 13.74 9.68
CA ILE A 42 1.75 12.70 10.39
C ILE A 42 1.27 12.59 11.85
N LEU A 43 1.12 13.72 12.56
CA LEU A 43 0.63 13.72 13.94
C LEU A 43 -0.78 13.12 14.07
N ARG A 44 -1.69 13.45 13.16
CA ARG A 44 -3.05 12.88 13.15
C ARG A 44 -3.03 11.38 12.93
N ARG A 45 -2.23 10.90 11.97
CA ARG A 45 -2.09 9.47 11.67
C ARG A 45 -1.48 8.70 12.84
N GLN A 46 -0.38 9.19 13.42
CA GLN A 46 0.24 8.58 14.59
C GLN A 46 -0.70 8.58 15.81
N THR A 47 -1.49 9.64 15.99
CA THR A 47 -2.51 9.68 17.04
C THR A 47 -3.60 8.63 16.81
N SER A 48 -4.07 8.47 15.56
CA SER A 48 -5.05 7.45 15.18
C SER A 48 -4.53 6.04 15.45
N LEU A 49 -3.32 5.74 14.99
CA LEU A 49 -2.65 4.46 15.21
C LEU A 49 -2.50 4.16 16.71
N ASN A 50 -2.07 5.13 17.51
CA ASN A 50 -1.99 4.95 18.97
C ASN A 50 -3.34 4.61 19.60
N HIS A 51 -4.44 5.19 19.10
CA HIS A 51 -5.78 4.84 19.56
C HIS A 51 -6.19 3.42 19.17
N LEU A 52 -5.89 3.01 17.94
CA LEU A 52 -6.12 1.63 17.49
C LEU A 52 -5.33 0.65 18.34
N CYS A 53 -4.03 0.88 18.56
CA CYS A 53 -3.21 0.03 19.43
C CYS A 53 -3.77 -0.08 20.86
N GLN A 54 -4.30 1.02 21.43
CA GLN A 54 -4.93 0.98 22.75
C GLN A 54 -6.22 0.14 22.77
N ALA A 55 -7.05 0.29 21.73
CA ALA A 55 -8.28 -0.48 21.59
C ALA A 55 -7.96 -1.97 21.38
N SER A 56 -7.03 -2.31 20.48
CA SER A 56 -6.54 -3.67 20.24
C SER A 56 -5.89 -4.28 21.49
N ARG A 57 -5.12 -3.51 22.28
CA ARG A 57 -4.57 -3.99 23.55
C ARG A 57 -5.68 -4.45 24.51
N THR A 58 -6.80 -3.74 24.55
CA THR A 58 -7.93 -4.10 25.41
C THR A 58 -8.57 -5.42 24.95
N VAL A 59 -8.69 -5.62 23.63
CA VAL A 59 -9.17 -6.88 23.04
C VAL A 59 -8.24 -8.04 23.38
N ILE A 60 -6.94 -7.90 23.10
CA ILE A 60 -5.94 -8.97 23.26
C ILE A 60 -5.81 -9.39 24.74
N HIS A 61 -5.98 -8.46 25.67
CA HIS A 61 -5.92 -8.75 27.11
C HIS A 61 -7.12 -9.56 27.62
N SER A 62 -8.21 -9.68 26.85
CA SER A 62 -9.37 -10.49 27.22
C SER A 62 -9.17 -11.94 26.77
N ALA A 63 -8.99 -12.85 27.74
CA ALA A 63 -8.81 -14.28 27.46
C ALA A 63 -9.96 -14.88 26.65
N ASP A 64 -11.21 -14.58 27.02
CA ASP A 64 -12.39 -15.10 26.35
C ASP A 64 -12.48 -14.64 24.88
N ILE A 65 -12.18 -13.35 24.63
CA ILE A 65 -12.19 -12.80 23.27
C ILE A 65 -11.06 -13.40 22.45
N THR A 66 -9.84 -13.46 23.01
CA THR A 66 -8.67 -14.02 22.31
C THR A 66 -8.84 -15.50 22.01
N PHE A 67 -9.45 -16.27 22.92
CA PHE A 67 -9.80 -17.67 22.69
C PHE A 67 -10.82 -17.82 21.55
N GLN A 68 -11.90 -17.02 21.55
CA GLN A 68 -12.87 -17.07 20.46
C GLN A 68 -12.25 -16.67 19.11
N MET A 69 -11.35 -15.67 19.12
CA MET A 69 -10.58 -15.28 17.94
C MET A 69 -9.68 -16.40 17.42
N LEU A 70 -9.06 -17.19 18.31
CA LEU A 70 -8.25 -18.34 17.93
C LEU A 70 -9.10 -19.43 17.27
N GLU A 71 -10.27 -19.74 17.83
CA GLU A 71 -11.21 -20.69 17.22
C GLU A 71 -11.66 -20.24 15.83
N ASP A 72 -12.06 -18.97 15.70
CA ASP A 72 -12.49 -18.40 14.42
C ASP A 72 -11.34 -18.35 13.41
N TRP A 73 -10.12 -18.05 13.85
CA TRP A 73 -8.91 -18.06 13.02
C TRP A 73 -8.60 -19.44 12.45
N ARG A 74 -8.71 -20.49 13.29
CA ARG A 74 -8.50 -21.89 12.89
C ARG A 74 -9.58 -22.41 11.93
N ASN A 75 -10.76 -21.78 11.92
CA ASN A 75 -11.85 -22.12 11.00
C ASN A 75 -11.74 -21.44 9.62
N VAL A 76 -10.86 -20.45 9.46
CA VAL A 76 -10.65 -19.78 8.16
C VAL A 76 -10.07 -20.76 7.13
N ASP A 77 -10.64 -20.79 5.92
CA ASP A 77 -10.12 -21.62 4.81
C ASP A 77 -8.83 -21.03 4.22
N LEU A 78 -7.72 -21.23 4.93
CA LEU A 78 -6.40 -20.76 4.55
C LEU A 78 -6.00 -21.23 3.15
N ASN A 79 -6.38 -22.45 2.77
CA ASN A 79 -6.02 -23.03 1.48
C ASN A 79 -6.70 -22.27 0.33
N SER A 80 -8.01 -22.03 0.44
CA SER A 80 -8.76 -21.26 -0.55
C SER A 80 -8.29 -19.81 -0.60
N ILE A 81 -8.11 -19.17 0.56
CA ILE A 81 -7.61 -17.79 0.63
C ILE A 81 -6.23 -17.67 -0.02
N THR A 82 -5.29 -18.56 0.32
CA THR A 82 -3.93 -18.53 -0.23
C THR A 82 -3.93 -18.73 -1.74
N LYS A 83 -4.71 -19.70 -2.26
CA LYS A 83 -4.85 -19.92 -3.71
C LYS A 83 -5.40 -18.70 -4.42
N GLN A 84 -6.41 -18.04 -3.85
CA GLN A 84 -7.03 -16.86 -4.46
C GLN A 84 -6.13 -15.62 -4.36
N THR A 85 -5.38 -15.46 -3.27
CA THR A 85 -4.41 -14.37 -3.09
C THR A 85 -3.26 -14.48 -4.09
N LEU A 86 -2.78 -15.69 -4.36
CA LEU A 86 -1.64 -15.94 -5.24
C LEU A 86 -2.03 -16.23 -6.70
N TYR A 87 -3.32 -16.10 -7.08
CA TYR A 87 -3.83 -16.52 -8.39
C TYR A 87 -3.08 -15.90 -9.57
N THR A 88 -2.65 -14.64 -9.46
CA THR A 88 -1.93 -13.90 -10.50
C THR A 88 -0.41 -13.94 -10.36
N MET A 89 0.13 -14.63 -9.34
CA MET A 89 1.57 -14.76 -9.11
C MET A 89 2.06 -16.05 -9.77
N GLU A 90 2.81 -15.95 -10.87
CA GLU A 90 3.35 -17.12 -11.57
C GLU A 90 4.74 -17.51 -11.03
N ASP A 91 5.63 -16.53 -10.91
CA ASP A 91 6.94 -16.71 -10.29
C ASP A 91 6.83 -16.75 -8.76
N SER A 92 7.67 -17.56 -8.12
CA SER A 92 7.80 -17.68 -6.64
C SER A 92 6.51 -18.00 -5.85
N ARG A 93 5.45 -18.49 -6.51
CA ARG A 93 4.17 -18.86 -5.88
C ARG A 93 4.34 -19.78 -4.67
N GLU A 94 5.20 -20.79 -4.79
CA GLU A 94 5.41 -21.77 -3.73
C GLU A 94 6.13 -21.17 -2.50
N GLU A 95 7.09 -20.28 -2.72
CA GLU A 95 7.77 -19.57 -1.64
C GLU A 95 6.82 -18.61 -0.92
N HIS A 96 5.97 -17.88 -1.66
CA HIS A 96 4.91 -17.05 -1.08
C HIS A 96 3.89 -17.89 -0.31
N ARG A 97 3.52 -19.08 -0.83
CA ARG A 97 2.61 -20.00 -0.14
C ARG A 97 3.18 -20.46 1.20
N LYS A 98 4.45 -20.87 1.24
CA LYS A 98 5.15 -21.24 2.49
C LYS A 98 5.18 -20.09 3.47
N LEU A 99 5.49 -18.89 3.00
CA LEU A 99 5.53 -17.68 3.83
C LEU A 99 4.16 -17.35 4.43
N ILE A 100 3.07 -17.43 3.64
CA ILE A 100 1.71 -17.22 4.12
C ILE A 100 1.35 -18.24 5.20
N VAL A 101 1.68 -19.51 5.00
CA VAL A 101 1.43 -20.57 6.00
C VAL A 101 2.23 -20.31 7.28
N GLN A 102 3.49 -19.88 7.18
CA GLN A 102 4.29 -19.52 8.35
C GLN A 102 3.68 -18.34 9.11
N LEU A 103 3.34 -17.25 8.43
CA LEU A 103 2.72 -16.08 9.06
C LEU A 103 1.36 -16.43 9.69
N TYR A 104 0.61 -17.34 9.07
CA TYR A 104 -0.65 -17.83 9.63
C TYR A 104 -0.44 -18.56 10.96
N GLN A 105 0.55 -19.45 11.01
CA GLN A 105 0.91 -20.21 12.22
C GLN A 105 1.50 -19.31 13.31
N GLU A 106 2.30 -18.31 12.95
CA GLU A 106 2.85 -17.34 13.89
C GLU A 106 1.73 -16.52 14.56
N PHE A 107 0.72 -16.09 13.81
CA PHE A 107 -0.43 -15.38 14.38
C PHE A 107 -1.34 -16.31 15.23
N ASP A 108 -1.53 -17.56 14.81
CA ASP A 108 -2.21 -18.58 15.62
C ASP A 108 -1.54 -18.73 16.99
N HIS A 109 -0.21 -18.80 17.01
CA HIS A 109 0.57 -18.92 18.24
C HIS A 109 0.48 -17.67 19.13
N LEU A 110 0.49 -16.46 18.56
CA LEU A 110 0.30 -15.22 19.33
C LEU A 110 -1.05 -15.19 20.06
N LEU A 111 -2.10 -15.70 19.42
CA LEU A 111 -3.42 -15.84 20.05
C LEU A 111 -3.43 -16.95 21.11
N GLU A 112 -2.85 -18.11 20.81
CA GLU A 112 -2.79 -19.27 21.70
C GLU A 112 -2.01 -18.98 23.00
N GLU A 113 -0.89 -18.28 22.91
CA GLU A 113 -0.08 -17.90 24.07
C GLU A 113 -0.65 -16.71 24.85
N GLN A 114 -1.78 -16.13 24.42
CA GLN A 114 -2.32 -14.89 24.97
C GLN A 114 -1.25 -13.78 25.02
N SER A 115 -0.48 -13.65 23.94
CA SER A 115 0.65 -12.74 23.88
C SER A 115 0.23 -11.29 24.14
N PRO A 116 1.09 -10.46 24.76
CA PRO A 116 0.81 -9.03 24.91
C PRO A 116 0.89 -8.32 23.54
N ILE A 117 0.28 -7.13 23.41
CA ILE A 117 0.26 -6.36 22.14
C ILE A 117 1.67 -6.10 21.60
N GLU A 118 2.66 -5.95 22.47
CA GLU A 118 4.06 -5.74 22.11
C GLU A 118 4.60 -6.88 21.23
N SER A 119 4.25 -8.14 21.52
CA SER A 119 4.67 -9.28 20.69
C SER A 119 4.05 -9.25 19.28
N TYR A 120 2.82 -8.75 19.14
CA TYR A 120 2.20 -8.56 17.83
C TYR A 120 2.92 -7.48 17.03
N ILE A 121 3.35 -6.40 17.70
CA ILE A 121 4.14 -5.34 17.07
C ILE A 121 5.48 -5.87 16.57
N GLU A 122 6.20 -6.62 17.41
CA GLU A 122 7.48 -7.25 17.01
C GLU A 122 7.29 -8.25 15.86
N TRP A 123 6.19 -8.99 15.85
CA TRP A 123 5.84 -9.87 14.74
C TRP A 123 5.60 -9.11 13.43
N LEU A 124 4.87 -7.98 13.46
CA LEU A 124 4.68 -7.12 12.28
C LEU A 124 5.99 -6.52 11.78
N ASP A 125 6.87 -6.07 12.67
CA ASP A 125 8.22 -5.60 12.33
C ASP A 125 9.01 -6.68 11.59
N SER A 126 9.05 -7.89 12.16
CA SER A 126 9.72 -9.06 11.58
C SER A 126 9.13 -9.44 10.22
N MET A 127 7.80 -9.38 10.08
CA MET A 127 7.11 -9.65 8.82
C MET A 127 7.51 -8.62 7.75
N VAL A 128 7.51 -7.32 8.05
CA VAL A 128 7.92 -6.28 7.09
C VAL A 128 9.40 -6.42 6.75
N ASP A 129 10.26 -6.75 7.71
CA ASP A 129 11.67 -7.02 7.45
C ASP A 129 11.87 -8.19 6.47
N ARG A 130 11.20 -9.33 6.71
CA ARG A 130 11.25 -10.54 5.86
C ARG A 130 10.69 -10.28 4.46
N CYS A 131 9.53 -9.64 4.38
CA CYS A 131 8.76 -9.48 3.15
C CYS A 131 9.25 -8.32 2.29
N VAL A 132 9.80 -7.26 2.91
CA VAL A 132 10.12 -6.01 2.21
C VAL A 132 11.60 -5.69 2.32
N VAL A 133 12.15 -5.55 3.52
CA VAL A 133 13.53 -5.04 3.70
C VAL A 133 14.56 -6.00 3.10
N LYS A 134 14.52 -7.28 3.51
CA LYS A 134 15.44 -8.31 3.01
C LYS A 134 15.29 -8.59 1.51
N VAL A 135 14.07 -8.46 0.98
CA VAL A 135 13.79 -8.64 -0.45
C VAL A 135 14.33 -7.45 -1.25
N ALA A 136 14.06 -6.22 -0.82
CA ALA A 136 14.54 -5.01 -1.45
C ALA A 136 16.07 -4.89 -1.41
N ALA A 137 16.72 -5.40 -0.35
CA ALA A 137 18.18 -5.42 -0.23
C ALA A 137 18.88 -6.21 -1.34
N LYS A 138 18.19 -7.15 -2.01
CA LYS A 138 18.74 -7.93 -3.13
C LYS A 138 18.97 -7.10 -4.39
N ARG A 139 18.25 -5.98 -4.56
CA ARG A 139 18.34 -5.11 -5.73
C ARG A 139 18.15 -3.64 -5.34
N GLN A 140 19.20 -2.83 -5.53
CA GLN A 140 19.11 -1.39 -5.25
C GLN A 140 17.97 -0.72 -6.04
N GLY A 141 17.29 0.24 -5.41
CA GLY A 141 16.16 0.98 -6.00
C GLY A 141 14.88 0.17 -6.18
N SER A 142 14.78 -1.03 -5.58
CA SER A 142 13.59 -1.88 -5.70
C SER A 142 12.58 -1.73 -4.56
N LEU A 143 12.90 -0.99 -3.49
CA LEU A 143 12.08 -0.89 -2.28
C LEU A 143 10.62 -0.53 -2.59
N LYS A 144 10.40 0.52 -3.39
CA LYS A 144 9.06 0.95 -3.79
C LYS A 144 8.25 -0.18 -4.45
N LYS A 145 8.87 -0.91 -5.39
CA LYS A 145 8.20 -2.01 -6.11
C LYS A 145 7.89 -3.18 -5.17
N VAL A 146 8.84 -3.54 -4.30
CA VAL A 146 8.67 -4.61 -3.33
C VAL A 146 7.59 -4.26 -2.31
N ALA A 147 7.60 -3.04 -1.76
CA ALA A 147 6.59 -2.56 -0.82
C ALA A 147 5.19 -2.53 -1.45
N GLN A 148 5.07 -2.09 -2.71
CA GLN A 148 3.79 -2.11 -3.44
C GLN A 148 3.27 -3.53 -3.63
N GLN A 149 4.14 -4.46 -4.02
CA GLN A 149 3.76 -5.87 -4.20
C GLN A 149 3.36 -6.51 -2.87
N PHE A 150 4.11 -6.22 -1.80
CA PHE A 150 3.77 -6.68 -0.45
C PHE A 150 2.41 -6.14 0.00
N LEU A 151 2.14 -4.83 -0.15
CA LEU A 151 0.85 -4.24 0.19
C LEU A 151 -0.31 -4.85 -0.60
N LEU A 152 -0.11 -5.13 -1.89
CA LEU A 152 -1.13 -5.79 -2.71
C LEU A 152 -1.46 -7.19 -2.14
N MET A 153 -0.44 -7.98 -1.81
CA MET A 153 -0.64 -9.31 -1.21
C MET A 153 -1.29 -9.22 0.18
N TRP A 154 -0.78 -8.32 1.03
CA TRP A 154 -1.30 -8.05 2.37
C TRP A 154 -2.78 -7.67 2.34
N SER A 155 -3.15 -6.66 1.55
CA SER A 155 -4.54 -6.21 1.43
C SER A 155 -5.44 -7.28 0.80
N CYS A 156 -4.96 -8.02 -0.20
CA CYS A 156 -5.73 -9.11 -0.82
C CYS A 156 -5.99 -10.24 0.17
N PHE A 157 -4.97 -10.66 0.94
CA PHE A 157 -5.10 -11.68 1.97
C PHE A 157 -6.04 -11.22 3.09
N GLY A 158 -5.78 -10.05 3.68
CA GLY A 158 -6.59 -9.49 4.76
C GLY A 158 -8.06 -9.33 4.39
N THR A 159 -8.36 -8.78 3.21
CA THR A 159 -9.74 -8.66 2.70
C THR A 159 -10.44 -10.01 2.61
N ARG A 160 -9.73 -11.06 2.18
CA ARG A 160 -10.31 -12.41 2.06
C ARG A 160 -10.56 -13.05 3.42
N VAL A 161 -9.68 -12.85 4.39
CA VAL A 161 -9.89 -13.30 5.78
C VAL A 161 -11.12 -12.61 6.38
N ILE A 162 -11.20 -11.28 6.27
CA ILE A 162 -12.35 -10.50 6.77
C ILE A 162 -13.65 -10.96 6.09
N ARG A 163 -13.64 -11.18 4.78
CA ARG A 163 -14.79 -11.72 4.04
C ARG A 163 -15.17 -13.10 4.55
N ASP A 164 -14.21 -14.00 4.73
CA ASP A 164 -14.46 -15.37 5.19
C ASP A 164 -15.13 -15.37 6.58
N MET A 165 -14.59 -14.60 7.52
CA MET A 165 -15.18 -14.42 8.86
C MET A 165 -16.58 -13.81 8.80
N THR A 166 -16.81 -12.85 7.90
CA THR A 166 -18.13 -12.22 7.71
C THR A 166 -19.15 -13.25 7.22
N LEU A 167 -18.79 -14.07 6.22
CA LEU A 167 -19.67 -15.07 5.64
C LEU A 167 -20.00 -16.20 6.63
N HIS A 168 -19.04 -16.58 7.46
CA HIS A 168 -19.24 -17.58 8.51
C HIS A 168 -19.89 -17.00 9.78
N SER A 169 -20.19 -15.70 9.83
CA SER A 169 -20.75 -15.03 11.01
C SER A 169 -19.92 -15.28 12.27
N ALA A 170 -18.59 -15.19 12.14
CA ALA A 170 -17.63 -15.45 13.20
C ALA A 170 -17.96 -14.63 14.48
N PRO A 171 -18.18 -15.27 15.64
CA PRO A 171 -18.53 -14.57 16.87
C PRO A 171 -17.53 -13.49 17.29
N SER A 172 -16.24 -13.68 16.99
CA SER A 172 -15.17 -12.72 17.31
C SER A 172 -14.93 -11.66 16.23
N PHE A 173 -15.75 -11.60 15.16
CA PHE A 173 -15.52 -10.75 14.00
C PHE A 173 -15.16 -9.30 14.35
N GLY A 174 -15.90 -8.66 15.27
CA GLY A 174 -15.66 -7.26 15.63
C GLY A 174 -14.29 -7.03 16.26
N SER A 175 -13.87 -7.95 17.13
CA SER A 175 -12.56 -7.93 17.79
C SER A 175 -11.43 -8.19 16.81
N PHE A 176 -11.60 -9.19 15.94
CA PHE A 176 -10.65 -9.49 14.88
C PHE A 176 -10.50 -8.32 13.90
N HIS A 177 -11.61 -7.72 13.47
CA HIS A 177 -11.61 -6.59 12.56
C HIS A 177 -10.86 -5.37 13.15
N LEU A 178 -11.03 -5.12 14.45
CA LEU A 178 -10.29 -4.06 15.12
C LEU A 178 -8.77 -4.31 15.14
N ILE A 179 -8.33 -5.55 15.39
CA ILE A 179 -6.91 -5.94 15.32
C ILE A 179 -6.39 -5.83 13.89
N HIS A 180 -7.16 -6.26 12.90
CA HIS A 180 -6.82 -6.13 11.49
C HIS A 180 -6.63 -4.65 11.07
N LEU A 181 -7.53 -3.75 11.47
CA LEU A 181 -7.39 -2.31 11.21
C LEU A 181 -6.11 -1.74 11.84
N MET A 182 -5.77 -2.20 13.05
CA MET A 182 -4.53 -1.80 13.70
C MET A 182 -3.29 -2.32 12.95
N PHE A 183 -3.32 -3.58 12.49
CA PHE A 183 -2.23 -4.13 11.66
C PHE A 183 -2.07 -3.37 10.35
N ASP A 184 -3.16 -3.06 9.65
CA ASP A 184 -3.14 -2.27 8.41
C ASP A 184 -2.46 -0.91 8.63
N ASP A 185 -2.90 -0.16 9.64
CA ASP A 185 -2.34 1.15 9.95
C ASP A 185 -0.86 1.05 10.38
N TYR A 186 -0.49 0.01 11.14
CA TYR A 186 0.89 -0.20 11.60
C TYR A 186 1.83 -0.60 10.45
N VAL A 187 1.40 -1.52 9.59
CA VAL A 187 2.16 -1.92 8.38
C VAL A 187 2.35 -0.72 7.45
N LEU A 188 1.30 0.08 7.22
CA LEU A 188 1.41 1.32 6.44
C LEU A 188 2.37 2.33 7.10
N TYR A 189 2.38 2.41 8.43
CA TYR A 189 3.35 3.23 9.16
C TYR A 189 4.79 2.75 8.92
N LEU A 190 5.06 1.45 9.03
CA LEU A 190 6.39 0.89 8.79
C LEU A 190 6.90 1.15 7.37
N LEU A 191 6.05 0.93 6.37
CA LEU A 191 6.43 1.14 4.97
C LEU A 191 6.65 2.62 4.64
N GLU A 192 5.86 3.52 5.21
CA GLU A 192 6.11 4.95 5.08
C GLU A 192 7.44 5.37 5.74
N SER A 193 7.75 4.80 6.92
CA SER A 193 9.03 5.02 7.61
C SER A 193 10.21 4.57 6.75
N LEU A 194 10.12 3.36 6.17
CA LEU A 194 11.12 2.83 5.25
C LEU A 194 11.33 3.73 4.02
N HIS A 195 10.26 4.19 3.37
CA HIS A 195 10.39 5.12 2.23
C HIS A 195 10.94 6.50 2.64
N CYS A 196 10.62 6.99 3.83
CA CYS A 196 11.20 8.23 4.33
C CYS A 196 12.69 8.06 4.59
N GLN A 197 13.10 6.94 5.16
CA GLN A 197 14.50 6.62 5.40
C GLN A 197 15.28 6.44 4.09
N GLU A 198 14.71 5.76 3.08
CA GLU A 198 15.34 5.60 1.77
C GLU A 198 15.57 6.97 1.11
N ARG A 199 14.56 7.84 1.07
CA ARG A 199 14.70 9.20 0.53
C ARG A 199 15.73 10.04 1.29
N ALA A 200 15.78 9.93 2.61
CA ALA A 200 16.78 10.61 3.42
C ALA A 200 18.20 10.10 3.11
N ASN A 201 18.36 8.79 2.96
CA ASN A 201 19.63 8.17 2.59
C ASN A 201 20.08 8.59 1.17
N GLU A 202 19.16 8.64 0.21
CA GLU A 202 19.40 9.12 -1.16
C GLU A 202 19.86 10.58 -1.16
N LEU A 203 19.17 11.45 -0.42
CA LEU A 203 19.57 12.85 -0.26
C LEU A 203 20.97 12.98 0.33
N MET A 204 21.27 12.21 1.39
CA MET A 204 22.60 12.21 2.02
C MET A 204 23.70 11.72 1.06
N ARG A 205 23.41 10.71 0.21
CA ARG A 205 24.34 10.25 -0.83
C ARG A 205 24.57 11.31 -1.91
N ALA A 206 23.50 11.97 -2.36
CA ALA A 206 23.59 13.07 -3.32
C ALA A 206 24.42 14.25 -2.77
N MET A 207 24.21 14.60 -1.50
CA MET A 207 24.99 15.64 -0.81
C MET A 207 26.47 15.27 -0.60
N LYS A 208 26.78 13.97 -0.43
CA LYS A 208 28.16 13.47 -0.32
C LYS A 208 28.88 13.37 -1.67
N GLY A 209 28.21 13.65 -2.79
CA GLY A 209 28.83 13.64 -4.12
C GLY A 209 29.06 12.25 -4.71
N GLU A 210 28.41 11.20 -4.19
CA GLU A 210 28.54 9.83 -4.71
C GLU A 210 27.66 9.57 -5.95
N GLY A 211 27.39 10.60 -6.75
CA GLY A 211 26.59 10.55 -7.97
C GLY A 211 27.36 11.02 -9.21
N SER A 212 27.78 10.04 -10.01
CA SER A 212 28.25 10.14 -11.41
C SER A 212 29.70 10.58 -11.70
N THR A 213 30.63 9.63 -11.61
CA THR A 213 31.80 9.53 -12.53
C THR A 213 31.73 8.31 -13.44
N ALA A 214 30.56 7.65 -13.55
CA ALA A 214 30.42 6.40 -14.31
C ALA A 214 29.65 6.55 -15.63
N GLU A 215 28.94 7.65 -15.89
CA GLU A 215 28.17 7.81 -17.15
C GLU A 215 28.90 8.62 -18.23
N ILE A 216 30.06 9.24 -17.94
CA ILE A 216 30.79 10.05 -18.95
C ILE A 216 31.71 9.20 -19.84
N ARG A 217 31.88 7.90 -19.57
CA ARG A 217 32.91 7.07 -20.23
C ARG A 217 32.49 6.32 -21.48
N GLU A 218 31.20 6.35 -21.87
CA GLU A 218 30.76 5.74 -23.15
C GLU A 218 30.62 6.75 -24.31
N GLU A 219 30.75 8.06 -24.07
CA GLU A 219 30.54 9.06 -25.13
C GLU A 219 31.84 9.62 -25.75
N ILE A 220 33.00 9.02 -25.47
CA ILE A 220 34.27 9.41 -26.07
C ILE A 220 35.01 8.15 -26.54
N ILE A 221 34.61 7.57 -27.67
CA ILE A 221 35.47 6.80 -28.58
C ILE A 221 34.76 6.72 -29.94
N LEU A 222 35.41 7.36 -30.93
CA LEU A 222 35.34 7.18 -32.39
C LEU A 222 34.26 7.93 -33.19
N THR A 223 34.69 9.11 -33.65
CA THR A 223 34.24 9.74 -34.90
C THR A 223 35.01 9.12 -36.08
N GLU A 224 34.31 8.62 -37.10
CA GLU A 224 34.81 8.52 -38.48
C GLU A 224 33.67 8.90 -39.45
N PRO A 225 33.89 9.72 -40.50
CA PRO A 225 32.80 10.36 -41.23
C PRO A 225 32.32 9.54 -42.44
N ALA A 226 31.01 9.50 -42.66
CA ALA A 226 30.37 8.93 -43.85
C ALA A 226 29.60 10.03 -44.64
N PRO A 227 29.44 9.89 -45.98
CA PRO A 227 29.22 11.00 -46.93
C PRO A 227 27.76 11.51 -46.97
N PRO A 228 27.49 12.70 -47.57
CA PRO A 228 26.18 13.33 -47.47
C PRO A 228 25.14 12.70 -48.43
N THR A 229 23.95 12.43 -47.88
CA THR A 229 22.75 11.95 -48.60
C THR A 229 21.89 13.15 -49.04
N PRO A 230 21.23 13.12 -50.22
CA PRO A 230 20.64 14.32 -50.84
C PRO A 230 19.27 14.70 -50.27
N SER A 231 18.92 15.99 -50.42
CA SER A 231 17.72 16.66 -49.91
C SER A 231 16.39 16.08 -50.41
N PRO A 232 15.26 16.25 -49.67
CA PRO A 232 13.99 15.60 -49.98
C PRO A 232 13.20 16.33 -51.07
N VAL A 233 12.54 15.55 -51.93
CA VAL A 233 11.64 16.02 -52.99
C VAL A 233 10.23 16.29 -52.42
N PRO A 234 9.49 17.32 -52.90
CA PRO A 234 8.18 17.67 -52.33
C PRO A 234 7.09 16.67 -52.73
N PHE A 235 6.21 16.37 -51.80
CA PHE A 235 5.07 15.47 -51.97
C PHE A 235 3.95 16.14 -52.81
N SER A 236 3.34 15.41 -53.75
CA SER A 236 2.07 15.78 -54.39
C SER A 236 1.16 14.55 -54.52
N PRO A 237 -0.16 14.67 -54.25
CA PRO A 237 -1.04 13.51 -54.10
C PRO A 237 -1.84 13.21 -55.38
N ALA A 238 -2.04 11.92 -55.69
CA ALA A 238 -3.18 11.48 -56.50
C ALA A 238 -3.53 9.99 -56.29
N LYS A 239 -4.74 9.82 -55.72
CA LYS A 239 -5.85 8.92 -56.08
C LYS A 239 -5.67 7.39 -56.22
N SER A 240 -6.60 6.76 -55.49
CA SER A 240 -7.37 5.55 -55.79
C SER A 240 -6.81 4.20 -55.36
N ALA A 241 -7.36 3.70 -54.25
CA ALA A 241 -7.67 2.28 -54.11
C ALA A 241 -9.07 2.12 -53.47
N THR A 242 -9.86 1.38 -54.23
CA THR A 242 -11.22 0.86 -54.13
C THR A 242 -11.77 0.48 -52.75
N LEU A 243 -13.08 0.71 -52.61
CA LEU A 243 -14.01 0.22 -51.59
C LEU A 243 -13.82 -1.26 -51.23
N VAL A 244 -13.87 -1.56 -49.93
CA VAL A 244 -14.47 -2.79 -49.40
C VAL A 244 -15.47 -2.40 -48.32
N GLU A 245 -16.72 -2.77 -48.58
CA GLU A 245 -17.92 -2.55 -47.77
C GLU A 245 -17.91 -3.51 -46.57
N VAL A 246 -18.14 -3.00 -45.36
CA VAL A 246 -18.37 -3.82 -44.15
C VAL A 246 -19.77 -3.47 -43.63
N PRO A 247 -20.70 -4.43 -43.43
CA PRO A 247 -22.04 -4.13 -42.97
C PRO A 247 -22.06 -3.78 -41.48
N SER A 248 -22.73 -2.67 -41.17
CA SER A 248 -23.01 -2.20 -39.81
C SER A 248 -24.09 -3.07 -39.14
N ALA A 249 -23.81 -3.61 -37.96
CA ALA A 249 -24.82 -4.22 -37.10
C ALA A 249 -25.60 -3.12 -36.32
N PRO A 250 -26.93 -3.21 -36.19
CA PRO A 250 -27.74 -2.17 -35.57
C PRO A 250 -27.72 -2.25 -34.03
N SER A 251 -27.60 -1.08 -33.40
CA SER A 251 -27.77 -0.86 -31.97
C SER A 251 -29.17 -1.24 -31.48
N PRO A 252 -29.33 -1.90 -30.32
CA PRO A 252 -30.65 -2.09 -29.73
C PRO A 252 -31.11 -0.82 -29.01
N VAL A 253 -32.31 -0.38 -29.39
CA VAL A 253 -33.09 0.69 -28.79
C VAL A 253 -33.73 0.19 -27.47
N SER A 254 -33.74 1.11 -26.50
CA SER A 254 -34.55 1.11 -25.27
C SER A 254 -35.95 0.50 -25.39
N SER A 255 -36.28 -0.44 -24.49
CA SER A 255 -37.66 -0.78 -24.15
C SER A 255 -37.80 -1.26 -22.70
N GLN A 256 -38.37 -0.36 -21.89
CA GLN A 256 -39.36 -0.53 -20.81
C GLN A 256 -39.44 -1.86 -20.01
N SER A 257 -39.38 -1.70 -18.69
CA SER A 257 -39.79 -2.65 -17.65
C SER A 257 -41.28 -3.02 -17.72
N PRO A 258 -41.66 -4.27 -17.41
CA PRO A 258 -43.02 -4.61 -17.01
C PRO A 258 -43.18 -4.69 -15.48
N GLU A 259 -44.41 -4.42 -15.07
CA GLU A 259 -44.93 -4.23 -13.72
C GLU A 259 -44.93 -5.47 -12.81
N TYR A 260 -45.06 -5.16 -11.52
CA TYR A 260 -45.47 -5.99 -10.39
C TYR A 260 -46.64 -6.95 -10.70
N ALA A 261 -46.49 -8.20 -10.26
CA ALA A 261 -47.63 -9.03 -9.82
C ALA A 261 -47.21 -9.84 -8.59
N SER A 262 -47.59 -9.37 -7.42
CA SER A 262 -47.53 -10.14 -6.17
C SER A 262 -48.66 -11.16 -6.18
N ILE A 263 -48.31 -12.45 -6.13
CA ILE A 263 -49.23 -13.53 -5.77
C ILE A 263 -49.17 -13.68 -4.24
N ALA A 264 -50.31 -13.51 -3.59
CA ALA A 264 -50.50 -13.84 -2.19
C ALA A 264 -50.66 -15.37 -2.05
N THR A 265 -49.87 -15.99 -1.19
CA THR A 265 -50.28 -17.14 -0.36
C THR A 265 -49.41 -17.17 0.88
#